data_AF-A0A9E0XV90-F1
#
_entry.id   AF-A0A9E0XV90-F1
#
_cell.length_a   1.000
_cell.length_b   1.000
_cell.length_c   1.000
_cell.angle_alpha   90.00
_cell.angle_beta   90.00
_cell.angle_gamma   90.00
#
_symmetry.space_group_name_H-M   'P 1'
#
loop_
_entity.id
_entity.type
_entity.pdbx_description
1 polymer ?
#
loop_
_entity_poly.entity_id
_entity_poly.type
_entity_poly.pdbx_seq_one_letter_code
_entity_poly.pdbx_strand_id
1 'polypeptide(L)'
;MRKYSLLTSWKLRKPDLPDNKRKVVFDYMPKYDYKKFISYPIEERKDLVNNYYKKTGEKIVKQFGFENFNWSNPKLYRNITIHTNLKEFKLFEKKITKNSTVSIKKISHASSVYKSRKPLGFNYYCIRMTVTFSFEGFKTGMQLWEERFVLIKAKNYDDAYKKAEIYKKKSLYKYLNSDQRLVGEKVVSIDDVCESFIFNPEEINNPEGVEVYYKQASRKMTKKRYWDVTKE
;
A
#
# COMPACT_ATOMS: atom_id res chain seq x y z
N MET A 1 7.54 23.13 14.53
CA MET A 1 7.12 21.93 13.75
C MET A 1 6.59 20.87 14.73
N ARG A 2 5.28 20.56 14.76
CA ARG A 2 4.71 19.61 15.73
C ARG A 2 5.29 18.21 15.49
N LYS A 3 5.95 17.62 16.50
CA LYS A 3 6.46 16.25 16.45
C LYS A 3 5.25 15.31 16.46
N TYR A 4 4.97 14.65 15.33
CA TYR A 4 3.89 13.68 15.22
C TYR A 4 4.22 12.50 16.15
N SER A 5 3.43 12.29 17.19
CA SER A 5 3.56 11.12 18.06
C SER A 5 2.77 9.96 17.45
N LEU A 6 3.40 8.80 17.34
CA LEU A 6 2.81 7.53 16.95
C LEU A 6 1.64 7.16 17.86
N LEU A 7 1.63 7.61 19.12
CA LEU A 7 0.53 7.37 20.05
C LEU A 7 -0.76 8.12 19.70
N THR A 8 -0.69 9.19 18.89
CA THR A 8 -1.91 9.89 18.41
C THR A 8 -2.82 8.98 17.58
N SER A 9 -2.26 7.87 17.07
CA SER A 9 -2.98 6.85 16.32
C SER A 9 -3.68 5.80 17.21
N TRP A 10 -3.68 5.95 18.53
CA TRP A 10 -4.25 4.99 19.51
C TRP A 10 -5.14 5.68 20.57
N LYS A 11 -6.25 5.03 20.93
CA LYS A 11 -7.20 5.48 21.97
C LYS A 11 -7.18 4.48 23.11
N LEU A 12 -6.84 4.97 24.29
CA LEU A 12 -6.83 4.18 25.52
C LEU A 12 -8.28 3.88 25.93
N ARG A 13 -8.60 2.60 26.15
CA ARG A 13 -9.94 2.15 26.56
C ARG A 13 -10.18 2.24 28.07
N LYS A 14 -9.11 2.23 28.86
CA LYS A 14 -9.14 2.41 30.32
C LYS A 14 -8.23 3.57 30.69
N PRO A 15 -8.62 4.85 30.57
CA PRO A 15 -7.70 5.99 30.69
C PRO A 15 -6.97 6.04 32.03
N ASP A 16 -7.61 5.60 33.12
CA ASP A 16 -7.06 5.65 34.48
C ASP A 16 -5.97 4.60 34.75
N LEU A 17 -5.78 3.63 33.85
CA LEU A 17 -4.72 2.64 33.99
C LEU A 17 -3.34 3.32 33.79
N PRO A 18 -2.42 3.23 34.77
CA PRO A 18 -1.11 3.85 34.67
C PRO A 18 -0.28 3.34 33.47
N ASP A 19 0.53 4.22 32.88
CA ASP A 19 1.35 3.91 31.69
C ASP A 19 2.32 2.74 31.90
N ASN A 20 2.90 2.61 33.09
CA ASN A 20 3.80 1.51 33.44
C ASN A 20 3.08 0.14 33.51
N LYS A 21 1.75 0.12 33.63
CA LYS A 21 0.92 -1.10 33.60
C LYS A 21 0.41 -1.44 32.20
N ARG A 22 0.63 -0.58 31.21
CA ARG A 22 0.23 -0.84 29.82
C ARG A 22 1.38 -1.45 29.05
N LYS A 23 1.22 -2.68 28.58
CA LYS A 23 2.18 -3.35 27.69
C LYS A 23 2.08 -2.77 26.28
N VAL A 24 3.22 -2.48 25.66
CA VAL A 24 3.37 -2.02 24.28
C VAL A 24 4.25 -3.01 23.53
N VAL A 25 3.83 -3.35 22.31
CA VAL A 25 4.63 -4.10 21.35
C VAL A 25 4.80 -3.22 20.13
N PHE A 26 6.03 -2.97 19.72
CA PHE A 26 6.34 -2.15 18.55
C PHE A 26 7.54 -2.70 17.80
N ASP A 27 7.60 -2.38 16.52
CA ASP A 27 8.70 -2.69 15.63
C ASP A 27 9.56 -1.46 15.41
N TYR A 28 10.87 -1.67 15.41
CA TYR A 28 11.88 -0.67 15.12
C TYR A 28 12.75 -1.13 13.95
N MET A 29 12.81 -0.30 12.92
CA MET A 29 13.71 -0.45 11.79
C MET A 29 14.57 0.81 11.66
N PRO A 30 15.90 0.72 11.89
CA PRO A 30 16.79 1.82 11.58
C PRO A 30 16.76 2.12 10.08
N LYS A 31 16.73 3.40 9.68
CA LYS A 31 17.04 3.75 8.30
C LYS A 31 18.56 3.79 8.16
N TYR A 32 19.06 3.20 7.08
CA TYR A 32 20.45 3.35 6.69
C TYR A 32 20.53 4.14 5.38
N ASP A 33 21.66 4.81 5.20
CA ASP A 33 21.98 5.47 3.94
C ASP A 33 22.56 4.44 2.97
N TYR A 34 21.74 3.98 2.03
CA TYR A 34 22.14 2.93 1.08
C TYR A 34 23.31 3.36 0.19
N LYS A 35 23.50 4.67 -0.02
CA LYS A 35 24.61 5.21 -0.83
C LYS A 35 25.98 4.81 -0.27
N LYS A 36 26.08 4.59 1.05
CA LYS A 36 27.32 4.14 1.71
C LYS A 36 27.70 2.70 1.38
N PHE A 37 26.77 1.91 0.87
CA PHE A 37 26.94 0.48 0.65
C PHE A 37 26.92 0.10 -0.84
N ILE A 38 26.55 1.03 -1.72
CA ILE A 38 26.36 0.76 -3.15
C ILE A 38 27.66 0.45 -3.89
N SER A 39 28.80 0.91 -3.39
CA SER A 39 30.12 0.65 -3.96
C SER A 39 30.63 -0.77 -3.72
N TYR A 40 30.07 -1.49 -2.74
CA TYR A 40 30.51 -2.85 -2.39
C TYR A 40 29.84 -3.91 -3.28
N PRO A 41 30.53 -5.03 -3.60
CA PRO A 41 29.94 -6.21 -4.22
C PRO A 41 28.73 -6.74 -3.46
N ILE A 42 27.79 -7.40 -4.14
CA ILE A 42 26.49 -7.78 -3.55
C ILE A 42 26.60 -8.65 -2.30
N GLU A 43 27.51 -9.63 -2.27
CA GLU A 43 27.66 -10.53 -1.13
C GLU A 43 28.25 -9.79 0.08
N GLU A 44 29.30 -9.00 -0.12
CA GLU A 44 29.88 -8.15 0.93
C GLU A 44 28.88 -7.09 1.43
N ARG A 45 28.11 -6.49 0.52
CA ARG A 45 27.07 -5.51 0.82
C ARG A 45 26.00 -6.10 1.74
N LYS A 46 25.55 -7.33 1.49
CA LYS A 46 24.55 -7.99 2.35
C LYS A 46 25.05 -8.08 3.79
N ASP A 47 26.30 -8.50 3.98
CA ASP A 47 26.89 -8.64 5.31
C ASP A 47 27.11 -7.30 6.00
N LEU A 48 27.61 -6.30 5.28
CA LEU A 48 27.78 -4.94 5.81
C LEU A 48 26.45 -4.33 6.25
N VAL A 49 25.40 -4.46 5.43
CA VAL A 49 24.08 -3.95 5.75
C VAL A 49 23.48 -4.73 6.93
N ASN A 50 23.58 -6.06 6.95
CA ASN A 50 23.13 -6.88 8.09
C ASN A 50 23.83 -6.49 9.39
N ASN A 51 25.15 -6.29 9.35
CA ASN A 51 25.95 -5.85 10.49
C ASN A 51 25.58 -4.44 10.95
N TYR A 52 25.31 -3.51 10.02
CA TYR A 52 24.81 -2.17 10.35
C TYR A 52 23.50 -2.25 11.13
N TYR A 53 22.54 -3.03 10.62
CA TYR A 53 21.24 -3.21 11.25
C TYR A 53 21.37 -3.83 12.64
N LYS A 54 22.14 -4.92 12.76
CA LYS A 54 22.40 -5.61 14.03
C LYS A 54 22.99 -4.66 15.07
N LYS A 55 24.10 -3.98 14.75
CA LYS A 55 24.78 -3.04 15.67
C LYS A 55 23.88 -1.88 16.07
N THR A 56 23.14 -1.31 15.12
CA THR A 56 22.26 -0.15 15.40
C THR A 56 21.09 -0.57 16.27
N GLY A 57 20.51 -1.74 16.01
CA GLY A 57 19.43 -2.29 16.80
C GLY A 57 19.85 -2.63 18.24
N GLU A 58 20.98 -3.33 18.42
CA GLU A 58 21.56 -3.63 19.73
C GLU A 58 21.89 -2.35 20.52
N LYS A 59 22.42 -1.33 19.84
CA LYS A 59 22.68 -0.02 20.45
C LYS A 59 21.40 0.61 21.00
N ILE A 60 20.30 0.56 20.25
CA ILE A 60 19.00 1.11 20.68
C ILE A 60 18.44 0.32 21.87
N VAL A 61 18.45 -1.01 21.79
CA VAL A 61 18.01 -1.88 22.89
C VAL A 61 18.79 -1.54 24.18
N LYS A 62 20.12 -1.46 24.09
CA LYS A 62 20.98 -1.12 25.23
C LYS A 62 20.74 0.29 25.74
N GLN A 63 20.60 1.28 24.84
CA GLN A 63 20.41 2.69 25.19
C GLN A 63 19.11 2.93 25.98
N PHE A 64 18.06 2.17 25.69
CA PHE A 64 16.75 2.32 26.33
C PHE A 64 16.44 1.25 27.38
N GLY A 65 17.36 0.30 27.61
CA GLY A 65 17.19 -0.75 28.61
C GLY A 65 16.07 -1.74 28.28
N PHE A 66 15.85 -2.04 26.99
CA PHE A 66 14.80 -2.99 26.61
C PHE A 66 15.26 -4.43 26.88
N GLU A 67 14.64 -5.08 27.85
CA GLU A 67 14.99 -6.45 28.23
C GLU A 67 14.33 -7.51 27.33
N ASN A 68 13.15 -7.21 26.80
CA ASN A 68 12.36 -8.16 26.01
C ASN A 68 12.22 -7.68 24.56
N PHE A 69 13.02 -8.25 23.66
CA PHE A 69 13.02 -7.95 22.24
C PHE A 69 13.40 -9.19 21.42
N ASN A 70 12.96 -9.22 20.16
CA ASN A 70 13.30 -10.28 19.22
C ASN A 70 13.54 -9.69 17.82
N TRP A 71 14.46 -10.29 17.07
CA TRP A 71 14.63 -9.96 15.65
C TRP A 71 13.54 -10.66 14.83
N SER A 72 12.78 -9.90 14.03
CA SER A 72 11.72 -10.47 13.18
C SER A 72 12.27 -11.49 12.17
N ASN A 73 13.52 -11.30 11.74
CA ASN A 73 14.28 -12.27 10.97
C ASN A 73 15.73 -12.28 11.49
N PRO A 74 16.15 -13.33 12.23
CA PRO A 74 17.48 -13.40 12.83
C PRO A 74 18.62 -13.57 11.82
N LYS A 75 18.33 -13.80 10.53
CA LYS A 75 19.34 -13.85 9.47
C LYS A 75 19.59 -12.48 8.81
N LEU A 76 18.58 -11.61 8.78
CA LEU A 76 18.63 -10.34 8.06
C LEU A 76 18.64 -9.10 8.97
N TYR A 77 18.27 -9.25 10.24
CA TYR A 77 18.29 -8.21 11.27
C TYR A 77 17.55 -6.91 10.89
N ARG A 78 16.61 -6.94 9.94
CA ARG A 78 16.00 -5.70 9.41
C ARG A 78 15.12 -4.97 10.42
N ASN A 79 14.49 -5.71 11.33
CA ASN A 79 13.47 -5.19 12.23
C ASN A 79 13.60 -5.89 13.60
N ILE A 80 13.51 -5.09 14.67
CA ILE A 80 13.41 -5.58 16.05
C ILE A 80 11.99 -5.34 16.54
N THR A 81 11.33 -6.40 16.99
CA THR A 81 10.11 -6.29 17.78
C THR A 81 10.49 -6.15 19.25
N ILE A 82 10.03 -5.08 19.90
CA ILE A 82 10.31 -4.74 21.29
C ILE A 82 9.03 -4.82 22.10
N HIS A 83 9.12 -5.46 23.28
CA HIS A 83 8.06 -5.59 24.26
C HIS A 83 8.43 -4.76 25.50
N THR A 84 7.63 -3.74 25.79
CA THR A 84 7.91 -2.77 26.88
C THR A 84 6.60 -2.28 27.49
N ASN A 85 6.65 -1.28 28.38
CA ASN A 85 5.47 -0.55 28.85
C ASN A 85 5.33 0.82 28.15
N LEU A 86 4.16 1.45 28.29
CA LEU A 86 3.86 2.71 27.60
C LEU A 86 4.74 3.87 28.10
N LYS A 87 5.19 3.84 29.35
CA LYS A 87 6.07 4.87 29.93
C LYS A 87 7.45 4.85 29.24
N GLU A 88 8.06 3.67 29.13
CA GLU A 88 9.33 3.46 28.43
C GLU A 88 9.21 3.77 26.93
N PHE A 89 8.12 3.33 26.27
CA PHE A 89 7.88 3.67 24.86
C PHE A 89 7.80 5.18 24.63
N LYS A 90 7.10 5.93 25.50
CA LYS A 90 7.03 7.41 25.42
C LYS A 90 8.41 8.05 25.54
N LEU A 91 9.28 7.51 26.41
CA LEU A 91 10.66 7.98 26.53
C LEU A 91 11.47 7.71 25.26
N PHE A 92 11.31 6.52 24.69
CA PHE A 92 11.89 6.12 23.41
C PHE A 92 11.46 7.03 22.27
N GLU A 93 10.16 7.23 22.07
CA GLU A 93 9.61 8.07 21.01
C GLU A 93 10.10 9.53 21.09
N LYS A 94 10.25 10.07 22.31
CA LYS A 94 10.77 11.42 22.52
C LYS A 94 12.24 11.55 22.07
N LYS A 95 13.05 10.52 22.29
CA LYS A 95 14.51 10.55 22.06
C LYS A 95 14.93 10.00 20.69
N ILE A 96 14.10 9.19 20.04
CA ILE A 96 14.46 8.60 18.75
C ILE A 96 14.56 9.66 17.65
N THR A 97 15.55 9.48 16.77
CA THR A 97 15.81 10.38 15.64
C THR A 97 14.85 10.10 14.48
N LYS A 98 14.62 11.12 13.64
CA LYS A 98 13.74 11.03 12.44
C LYS A 98 14.18 9.99 11.39
N ASN A 99 15.39 9.42 11.53
CA ASN A 99 15.97 8.47 10.60
C ASN A 99 15.68 7.02 11.01
N SER A 100 14.47 6.73 11.46
CA SER A 100 14.02 5.38 11.77
C SER A 100 12.56 5.23 11.42
N THR A 101 12.16 3.99 11.16
CA THR A 101 10.77 3.60 11.02
C THR A 101 10.37 2.87 12.30
N VAL A 102 9.31 3.35 12.94
CA VAL A 102 8.74 2.74 14.15
C VAL A 102 7.27 2.46 13.86
N SER A 103 6.81 1.25 14.13
CA SER A 103 5.39 0.90 14.02
C SER A 103 4.89 0.22 15.29
N ILE A 104 3.82 0.74 15.87
CA ILE A 104 3.21 0.13 17.07
C ILE A 104 2.31 -1.01 16.61
N LYS A 105 2.59 -2.23 17.06
CA LYS A 105 1.77 -3.41 16.78
C LYS A 105 0.59 -3.53 17.74
N LYS A 106 0.83 -3.24 19.03
CA LYS A 106 -0.17 -3.43 20.08
C LYS A 106 0.10 -2.54 21.28
N ILE A 107 -0.97 -2.01 21.87
CA ILE A 107 -0.96 -1.42 23.21
C ILE A 107 -2.09 -2.09 24.00
N SER A 108 -1.78 -2.68 25.16
CA SER A 108 -2.79 -3.30 26.01
C SER A 108 -3.81 -2.27 26.49
N HIS A 109 -5.10 -2.63 26.50
CA HIS A 109 -6.19 -1.73 26.86
C HIS A 109 -6.23 -0.43 26.02
N ALA A 110 -5.80 -0.51 24.76
CA ALA A 110 -6.01 0.52 23.77
C ALA A 110 -6.55 -0.11 22.49
N SER A 111 -7.17 0.73 21.68
CA SER A 111 -7.52 0.41 20.29
C SER A 111 -6.82 1.38 19.38
N SER A 112 -6.32 0.87 18.25
CA SER A 112 -5.86 1.75 17.18
C SER A 112 -7.04 2.63 16.75
N VAL A 113 -6.86 3.95 16.83
CA VAL A 113 -7.72 4.96 16.21
C VAL A 113 -7.43 5.02 14.73
N TYR A 114 -6.19 4.68 14.35
CA TYR A 114 -5.87 4.28 13.00
C TYR A 114 -6.54 2.92 12.71
N LYS A 115 -7.80 2.96 12.24
CA LYS A 115 -8.05 2.28 10.97
C LYS A 115 -7.04 2.92 9.99
N SER A 116 -6.52 2.24 8.97
CA SER A 116 -5.91 3.01 7.87
C SER A 116 -6.82 4.22 7.62
N ARG A 117 -6.31 5.38 7.21
CA ARG A 117 -7.19 6.26 6.45
C ARG A 117 -7.60 5.41 5.23
N LYS A 118 -8.60 4.53 5.35
CA LYS A 118 -9.71 4.50 4.43
C LYS A 118 -10.16 5.94 4.52
N PRO A 119 -9.81 6.77 3.55
CA PRO A 119 -10.24 8.16 3.57
C PRO A 119 -11.72 8.13 3.89
N LEU A 120 -12.11 8.88 4.91
CA LEU A 120 -13.52 9.06 5.24
C LEU A 120 -14.10 9.84 4.06
N GLY A 121 -14.61 9.12 3.07
CA GLY A 121 -14.92 9.69 1.78
C GLY A 121 -15.05 8.61 0.72
N PHE A 122 -15.27 9.05 -0.52
CA PHE A 122 -15.26 8.17 -1.68
C PHE A 122 -13.85 8.15 -2.27
N ASN A 123 -13.38 6.96 -2.62
CA ASN A 123 -12.19 6.73 -3.44
C ASN A 123 -12.58 6.48 -4.89
N TYR A 124 -11.61 6.57 -5.78
CA TYR A 124 -11.74 6.01 -7.11
C TYR A 124 -11.33 4.53 -7.10
N TYR A 125 -12.08 3.72 -7.83
CA TYR A 125 -11.79 2.32 -8.07
C TYR A 125 -11.73 2.10 -9.58
N CYS A 126 -10.71 1.39 -10.05
CA CYS A 126 -10.59 0.99 -11.44
C CYS A 126 -11.35 -0.32 -11.64
N ILE A 127 -12.32 -0.32 -12.54
CA ILE A 127 -13.10 -1.49 -12.92
C ILE A 127 -12.59 -1.95 -14.28
N ARG A 128 -12.11 -3.19 -14.37
CA ARG A 128 -11.88 -3.86 -15.65
C ARG A 128 -13.16 -4.58 -16.04
N MET A 129 -13.65 -4.36 -17.25
CA MET A 129 -14.87 -4.98 -17.75
C MET A 129 -14.75 -5.33 -19.23
N THR A 130 -15.47 -6.37 -19.65
CA THR A 130 -15.59 -6.75 -21.05
C THR A 130 -16.88 -6.17 -21.60
N VAL A 131 -16.77 -5.48 -22.74
CA VAL A 131 -17.87 -4.84 -23.44
C VAL A 131 -18.00 -5.47 -24.81
N THR A 132 -19.22 -5.75 -25.25
CA THR A 132 -19.52 -6.29 -26.58
C THR A 132 -20.37 -5.32 -27.37
N PHE A 133 -20.23 -5.37 -28.69
CA PHE A 133 -21.01 -4.55 -29.62
C PHE A 133 -21.90 -5.44 -30.49
N SER A 134 -23.06 -4.92 -30.84
CA SER A 134 -23.98 -5.50 -31.83
C SER A 134 -24.35 -4.42 -32.84
N PHE A 135 -24.44 -4.79 -34.11
CA PHE A 135 -24.69 -3.85 -35.20
C PHE A 135 -26.00 -4.18 -35.90
N GLU A 136 -26.78 -3.17 -36.22
CA GLU A 136 -28.01 -3.31 -36.98
C GLU A 136 -27.78 -4.03 -38.32
N GLY A 137 -28.61 -5.05 -38.56
CA GLY A 137 -28.54 -5.89 -39.75
C GLY A 137 -27.55 -7.07 -39.65
N PHE A 138 -26.71 -7.15 -38.62
CA PHE A 138 -25.75 -8.24 -38.43
C PHE A 138 -26.27 -9.26 -37.41
N LYS A 139 -26.57 -10.48 -37.87
CA LYS A 139 -27.08 -11.59 -37.03
C LYS A 139 -26.10 -12.75 -36.86
N THR A 140 -25.05 -12.80 -37.69
CA THR A 140 -24.06 -13.88 -37.76
C THR A 140 -22.68 -13.29 -38.03
N GLY A 141 -21.62 -14.03 -37.70
CA GLY A 141 -20.22 -13.61 -37.90
C GLY A 141 -19.50 -13.30 -36.59
N MET A 142 -18.34 -12.65 -36.68
CA MET A 142 -17.55 -12.28 -35.50
C MET A 142 -18.18 -11.11 -34.76
N GLN A 143 -18.32 -11.23 -33.44
CA GLN A 143 -18.77 -10.14 -32.58
C GLN A 143 -17.56 -9.32 -32.12
N LEU A 144 -17.66 -7.99 -32.23
CA LEU A 144 -16.66 -7.09 -31.68
C LEU A 144 -16.81 -7.01 -30.15
N TRP A 145 -15.68 -7.05 -29.46
CA TRP A 145 -15.60 -6.86 -28.02
C TRP A 145 -14.35 -6.07 -27.66
N GLU A 146 -14.35 -5.46 -26.48
CA GLU A 146 -13.21 -4.75 -25.92
C GLU A 146 -13.09 -4.94 -24.40
N GLU A 147 -11.86 -4.84 -23.92
CA GLU A 147 -11.58 -4.63 -22.49
C GLU A 147 -11.61 -3.13 -22.20
N ARG A 148 -12.48 -2.73 -21.27
CA ARG A 148 -12.64 -1.33 -20.85
C ARG A 148 -12.23 -1.18 -19.39
N PHE A 149 -11.48 -0.12 -19.10
CA PHE A 149 -11.07 0.27 -17.75
C PHE A 149 -11.78 1.56 -17.37
N VAL A 150 -12.58 1.54 -16.31
CA VAL A 150 -13.40 2.69 -15.90
C VAL A 150 -13.13 3.04 -14.45
N LEU A 151 -12.97 4.32 -14.16
CA LEU A 151 -12.87 4.84 -12.80
C LEU A 151 -14.27 5.09 -12.22
N ILE A 152 -14.58 4.45 -11.09
CA ILE A 152 -15.83 4.65 -10.35
C ILE A 152 -15.52 5.20 -8.95
N LYS A 153 -16.23 6.26 -8.59
CA LYS A 153 -16.19 6.82 -7.23
C LYS A 153 -17.03 5.98 -6.26
N ALA A 154 -16.42 5.37 -5.26
CA ALA A 154 -17.07 4.47 -4.30
C ALA A 154 -16.49 4.56 -2.88
N LYS A 155 -17.27 4.17 -1.87
CA LYS A 155 -16.86 4.25 -0.45
C LYS A 155 -15.86 3.16 -0.05
N ASN A 156 -15.94 2.02 -0.74
CA ASN A 156 -15.12 0.84 -0.51
C ASN A 156 -15.26 -0.09 -1.74
N TYR A 157 -14.52 -1.20 -1.73
CA TYR A 157 -14.58 -2.24 -2.76
C TYR A 157 -16.01 -2.76 -3.00
N ASP A 158 -16.75 -3.10 -1.95
CA ASP A 158 -18.10 -3.68 -2.09
C ASP A 158 -19.08 -2.69 -2.76
N ASP A 159 -18.98 -1.40 -2.41
CA ASP A 159 -19.73 -0.31 -3.06
C ASP A 159 -19.32 -0.15 -4.53
N ALA A 160 -18.02 -0.25 -4.84
CA ALA A 160 -17.50 -0.18 -6.21
C ALA A 160 -18.03 -1.34 -7.07
N TYR A 161 -17.89 -2.57 -6.57
CA TYR A 161 -18.38 -3.77 -7.24
C TYR A 161 -19.89 -3.72 -7.43
N LYS A 162 -20.66 -3.32 -6.40
CA LYS A 162 -22.12 -3.14 -6.52
C LYS A 162 -22.50 -2.12 -7.58
N LYS A 163 -21.78 -0.99 -7.67
CA LYS A 163 -22.01 0.02 -8.71
C LYS A 163 -21.66 -0.50 -10.10
N ALA A 164 -20.55 -1.23 -10.24
CA ALA A 164 -20.17 -1.87 -11.49
C ALA A 164 -21.22 -2.90 -11.95
N GLU A 165 -21.76 -3.70 -11.05
CA GLU A 165 -22.84 -4.65 -11.35
C GLU A 165 -24.16 -3.94 -11.73
N ILE A 166 -24.50 -2.83 -11.07
CA ILE A 166 -25.65 -2.01 -11.47
C ILE A 166 -25.43 -1.43 -12.87
N TYR A 167 -24.22 -0.92 -13.16
CA TYR A 167 -23.86 -0.40 -14.48
C TYR A 167 -23.96 -1.50 -15.55
N LYS A 168 -23.43 -2.70 -15.27
CA LYS A 168 -23.55 -3.87 -16.14
C LYS A 168 -25.01 -4.25 -16.44
N LYS A 169 -25.89 -4.22 -15.44
CA LYS A 169 -27.32 -4.52 -15.64
C LYS A 169 -28.02 -3.48 -16.50
N LYS A 170 -27.54 -2.23 -16.46
CA LYS A 170 -28.12 -1.09 -17.19
C LYS A 170 -27.40 -0.78 -18.50
N SER A 171 -26.28 -1.45 -18.80
CA SER A 171 -25.48 -1.18 -19.98
C SER A 171 -26.15 -1.77 -21.22
N LEU A 172 -27.08 -1.00 -21.74
CA LEU A 172 -27.52 -1.12 -23.12
C LEU A 172 -27.54 0.28 -23.71
N TYR A 173 -26.37 0.74 -24.13
CA TYR A 173 -26.24 2.01 -24.81
C TYR A 173 -26.47 1.80 -26.30
N LYS A 174 -27.30 2.63 -26.89
CA LYS A 174 -27.58 2.60 -28.32
C LYS A 174 -27.18 3.93 -28.95
N TYR A 175 -26.46 3.88 -30.05
CA TYR A 175 -26.06 5.06 -30.81
C TYR A 175 -25.96 4.73 -32.29
N LEU A 176 -25.95 5.74 -33.14
CA LEU A 176 -25.65 5.58 -34.57
C LEU A 176 -24.14 5.71 -34.78
N ASN A 177 -23.52 4.75 -35.46
CA ASN A 177 -22.12 4.88 -35.87
C ASN A 177 -21.97 5.76 -37.12
N SER A 178 -20.73 5.96 -37.59
CA SER A 178 -20.42 6.70 -38.82
C SER A 178 -21.13 6.19 -40.07
N ASP A 179 -21.48 4.90 -40.08
CA ASP A 179 -22.17 4.24 -41.18
C ASP A 179 -23.70 4.31 -41.05
N GLN A 180 -24.20 5.14 -40.13
CA GLN A 180 -25.62 5.34 -39.83
C GLN A 180 -26.35 4.07 -39.38
N ARG A 181 -25.62 3.07 -38.86
CA ARG A 181 -26.21 1.85 -38.29
C ARG A 181 -26.44 2.02 -36.79
N LEU A 182 -27.54 1.46 -36.29
CA LEU A 182 -27.74 1.35 -34.85
C LEU A 182 -26.74 0.35 -34.25
N VAL A 183 -25.94 0.83 -33.31
CA VAL A 183 -24.99 0.01 -32.53
C VAL A 183 -25.54 -0.15 -31.12
N GLY A 184 -25.60 -1.39 -30.64
CA GLY A 184 -25.87 -1.74 -29.25
C GLY A 184 -24.58 -2.10 -28.53
N GLU A 185 -24.24 -1.34 -27.50
CA GLU A 185 -23.12 -1.62 -26.60
C GLU A 185 -23.65 -2.23 -25.30
N LYS A 186 -23.03 -3.33 -24.86
CA LYS A 186 -23.38 -4.03 -23.62
C LYS A 186 -22.15 -4.51 -22.87
N VAL A 187 -22.11 -4.26 -21.56
CA VAL A 187 -21.12 -4.86 -20.65
C VAL A 187 -21.54 -6.30 -20.37
N VAL A 188 -20.65 -7.26 -20.64
CA VAL A 188 -20.92 -8.69 -20.48
C VAL A 188 -20.31 -9.27 -19.20
N SER A 189 -19.18 -8.73 -18.74
CA SER A 189 -18.54 -9.13 -17.50
C SER A 189 -17.85 -7.96 -16.79
N ILE A 190 -17.82 -8.05 -15.46
CA ILE A 190 -16.91 -7.29 -14.61
C ILE A 190 -15.77 -8.24 -14.29
N ASP A 191 -14.59 -7.95 -14.80
CA ASP A 191 -13.44 -8.88 -14.79
C ASP A 191 -12.49 -8.62 -13.62
N ASP A 192 -12.46 -7.39 -13.11
CA ASP A 192 -11.70 -7.02 -11.91
C ASP A 192 -12.17 -5.68 -11.31
N VAL A 193 -11.89 -5.49 -10.01
CA VAL A 193 -12.10 -4.22 -9.29
C VAL A 193 -10.86 -3.93 -8.46
N CYS A 194 -10.13 -2.89 -8.82
CA CYS A 194 -8.91 -2.48 -8.12
C CYS A 194 -9.13 -1.16 -7.39
N GLU A 195 -8.64 -1.05 -6.16
CA GLU A 195 -8.54 0.25 -5.49
C GLU A 195 -7.50 1.09 -6.22
N SER A 196 -7.88 2.30 -6.64
CA SER A 196 -6.89 3.24 -7.15
C SER A 196 -6.38 4.08 -5.98
N PHE A 197 -5.11 4.47 -6.03
CA PHE A 197 -4.53 5.40 -5.05
C PHE A 197 -4.91 6.85 -5.34
N ILE A 198 -6.04 7.06 -6.05
CA ILE A 198 -6.57 8.37 -6.44
C ILE A 198 -7.69 8.74 -5.46
N PHE A 199 -7.48 9.83 -4.75
CA PHE A 199 -8.39 10.32 -3.71
C PHE A 199 -9.17 11.56 -4.15
N ASN A 200 -8.67 12.32 -5.12
CA ASN A 200 -9.35 13.47 -5.72
C ASN A 200 -9.07 13.58 -7.23
N PRO A 201 -9.89 14.30 -8.01
CA PRO A 201 -9.67 14.46 -9.45
C PRO A 201 -8.38 15.18 -9.83
N GLU A 202 -7.87 16.07 -8.97
CA GLU A 202 -6.67 16.88 -9.26
C GLU A 202 -5.41 16.02 -9.30
N GLU A 203 -5.38 14.91 -8.56
CA GLU A 203 -4.32 13.91 -8.62
C GLU A 203 -4.15 13.31 -10.02
N ILE A 204 -5.21 13.26 -10.84
CA ILE A 204 -5.15 12.78 -12.23
C ILE A 204 -4.22 13.66 -13.09
N ASN A 205 -4.03 14.93 -12.71
CA ASN A 205 -3.21 15.87 -13.45
C ASN A 205 -1.69 15.71 -13.19
N ASN A 206 -1.28 14.78 -12.32
CA ASN A 206 0.13 14.53 -12.02
C ASN A 206 0.65 13.27 -12.77
N PRO A 207 1.51 13.41 -13.79
CA PRO A 207 1.97 12.29 -14.62
C PRO A 207 2.77 11.22 -13.86
N GLU A 208 3.31 11.52 -12.68
CA GLU A 208 4.09 10.57 -11.87
C GLU A 208 3.23 9.72 -10.90
N GLY A 209 1.95 10.06 -10.70
CA GLY A 209 1.16 9.57 -9.56
C GLY A 209 -0.10 8.77 -9.86
N VAL A 210 -0.50 8.64 -11.12
CA VAL A 210 -1.84 8.13 -11.47
C VAL A 210 -1.73 6.73 -12.04
N GLU A 211 -1.23 5.81 -11.21
CA GLU A 211 -1.28 4.39 -11.55
C GLU A 211 -2.71 3.87 -11.34
N VAL A 212 -3.48 3.82 -12.43
CA VAL A 212 -4.89 3.39 -12.44
C VAL A 212 -5.01 1.86 -12.50
N TYR A 213 -3.97 1.19 -12.96
CA TYR A 213 -3.89 -0.25 -13.12
C TYR A 213 -2.43 -0.70 -13.16
N TYR A 214 -2.06 -1.67 -12.32
CA TYR A 214 -0.76 -2.33 -12.42
C TYR A 214 -0.98 -3.84 -12.47
N LYS A 215 -0.33 -4.50 -13.44
CA LYS A 215 -0.23 -5.96 -13.51
C LYS A 215 1.23 -6.34 -13.38
N GLN A 216 1.62 -6.74 -12.18
CA GLN A 216 2.95 -7.27 -11.94
C GLN A 216 3.08 -8.65 -12.60
N ALA A 217 3.97 -8.76 -13.59
CA ALA A 217 4.29 -10.01 -14.25
C ALA A 217 5.80 -10.27 -14.16
N SER A 218 6.19 -11.51 -13.88
CA SER A 218 7.59 -11.94 -13.91
C SER A 218 7.95 -12.45 -15.30
N ARG A 219 9.13 -12.09 -15.81
CA ARG A 219 9.70 -12.67 -17.04
C ARG A 219 11.17 -13.02 -16.84
N LYS A 220 11.69 -13.95 -17.65
CA LYS A 220 13.11 -14.33 -17.61
C LYS A 220 14.00 -13.15 -17.98
N MET A 221 15.00 -12.88 -17.15
CA MET A 221 16.02 -11.86 -17.40
C MET A 221 16.87 -12.27 -18.61
N THR A 222 17.12 -11.33 -19.52
CA THR A 222 18.00 -11.52 -20.69
C THR A 222 19.00 -10.38 -20.79
N LYS A 223 20.12 -10.55 -21.51
CA LYS A 223 21.14 -9.50 -21.67
C LYS A 223 20.57 -8.16 -22.16
N LYS A 224 19.61 -8.19 -23.10
CA LYS A 224 18.92 -6.99 -23.64
C LYS A 224 18.00 -6.28 -22.62
N ARG A 225 17.63 -6.96 -21.54
CA ARG A 225 16.70 -6.47 -20.51
C ARG A 225 17.40 -6.23 -19.17
N TYR A 226 18.70 -6.50 -19.10
CA TYR A 226 19.52 -6.17 -17.95
C TYR A 226 19.76 -4.67 -17.94
N TRP A 227 19.50 -4.04 -16.81
CA TRP A 227 19.79 -2.65 -16.55
C TRP A 227 20.59 -2.57 -15.25
N ASP A 228 21.78 -1.98 -15.34
CA ASP A 228 22.67 -1.80 -14.19
C ASP A 228 22.36 -0.47 -13.50
N VAL A 229 21.51 -0.54 -12.47
CA VAL A 229 21.06 0.61 -11.68
C VAL A 229 22.18 1.36 -10.94
N THR A 230 23.44 0.90 -11.01
CA THR A 230 24.59 1.52 -10.32
C THR A 230 25.47 2.38 -11.23
N LYS A 231 25.19 2.44 -12.54
CA LYS A 231 26.02 3.13 -13.54
C LYS A 231 25.38 4.40 -14.12
N GLU A 232 24.35 4.94 -13.47
CA GLU A 232 23.72 6.23 -13.76
C GLU A 232 24.01 7.25 -12.67
#